data_AF-A0A0D0QUB6-F1
#
_entry.id   AF-A0A0D0QUB6-F1
#
_cell.length_a   1.000
_cell.length_b   1.000
_cell.length_c   1.000
_cell.angle_alpha   90.00
_cell.angle_beta   90.00
_cell.angle_gamma   90.00
#
_symmetry.space_group_name_H-M   'P 1'
#
loop_
_entity.id
_entity.type
_entity.pdbx_description
1 polymer ?
#
loop_
_entity_poly.entity_id
_entity_poly.type
_entity_poly.pdbx_seq_one_letter_code
_entity_poly.pdbx_strand_id
1 'polypeptide(L)'
;MQRAFFLVMIICMAAIIVQNPWTTTYIHELRHITAAKQSDPLYIQIMERAKQYNIPAQNAKVDRVWKAIPGYNGLEVDVEASYKQMKRNGTFSEKQLVYKQVSPTIHLHDLPPSPIYRGHPDKPMVSFLINVAWGSEHIPNMLHILEKYNVRATFFLEGRWVKEHPQLAKMIADAGHEIGNHSYNHPDLKTMSKQSIREQIAKTNDAIEAATGVKPRLFAPPSGSYRDDVVHIAHELGMYTILWTVDSVSKIFVGDIQE
;
A
#
# COMPACT_ATOMS: atom_id res chain seq x y z
N MET A 1 38.99 -29.03 18.82
CA MET A 1 38.86 -28.88 20.29
C MET A 1 38.43 -27.48 20.74
N GLN A 2 39.02 -26.39 20.23
CA GLN A 2 38.65 -25.01 20.64
C GLN A 2 37.16 -24.63 20.46
N ARG A 3 36.51 -25.05 19.37
CA ARG A 3 35.08 -24.75 19.12
C ARG A 3 34.12 -25.42 20.12
N ALA A 4 34.43 -26.64 20.53
CA ALA A 4 33.63 -27.37 21.52
C ALA A 4 33.76 -26.73 22.92
N PHE A 5 34.96 -26.27 23.27
CA PHE A 5 35.22 -25.58 24.54
C PHE A 5 34.47 -24.24 24.63
N PHE A 6 34.44 -23.47 23.54
CA PHE A 6 33.68 -22.21 23.47
C PHE A 6 32.16 -22.43 23.64
N LEU A 7 31.63 -23.50 23.02
CA LEU A 7 30.22 -23.86 23.14
C LEU A 7 29.84 -24.28 24.56
N VAL A 8 30.69 -25.06 25.22
CA VAL A 8 30.53 -25.43 26.63
C VAL A 8 30.58 -24.20 27.53
N MET A 9 31.49 -23.26 27.27
CA MET A 9 31.61 -22.03 28.06
C MET A 9 30.37 -21.14 27.93
N ILE A 10 29.79 -21.01 26.73
CA ILE A 10 28.53 -20.28 26.49
C ILE A 10 27.37 -20.94 27.25
N ILE A 11 27.29 -22.26 27.23
CA ILE A 11 26.25 -23.02 27.96
C ILE A 11 26.40 -22.82 29.47
N CYS A 12 27.62 -22.91 30.01
CA CYS A 12 27.88 -22.66 31.42
C CYS A 12 27.53 -21.22 31.83
N MET A 13 27.87 -20.24 30.99
CA MET A 13 27.56 -18.84 31.24
C MET A 13 26.05 -18.57 31.20
N ALA A 14 25.32 -19.17 30.26
CA ALA A 14 23.86 -19.12 30.22
C ALA A 14 23.23 -19.79 31.45
N ALA A 15 23.76 -20.92 31.91
CA ALA A 15 23.29 -21.60 33.11
C ALA A 15 23.49 -20.76 34.38
N ILE A 16 24.65 -20.09 34.50
CA ILE A 16 24.94 -19.16 35.62
C ILE A 16 23.98 -17.96 35.59
N ILE A 17 23.68 -17.42 34.40
CA ILE A 17 22.71 -16.32 34.25
C ILE A 17 21.30 -16.78 34.65
N VAL A 18 20.86 -17.97 34.26
CA VAL A 18 19.50 -18.46 34.59
C VAL A 18 19.37 -18.83 36.07
N GLN A 19 20.43 -19.34 36.69
CA GLN A 19 20.46 -19.73 38.11
C GLN A 19 20.81 -18.57 39.05
N ASN A 20 21.04 -17.37 38.51
CA ASN A 20 21.36 -16.20 39.32
C ASN A 20 20.11 -15.75 40.12
N PRO A 21 20.22 -15.59 41.46
CA PRO A 21 19.11 -15.14 42.30
C PRO A 21 18.48 -13.81 41.85
N TRP A 22 19.28 -12.90 41.29
CA TRP A 22 18.83 -11.59 40.82
C TRP A 22 17.93 -11.69 39.60
N THR A 23 18.26 -12.58 38.66
CA THR A 23 17.41 -12.88 37.49
C THR A 23 16.11 -13.57 37.89
N THR A 24 16.14 -14.47 38.87
CA THR A 24 14.90 -15.11 39.36
C THR A 24 13.98 -14.10 40.04
N THR A 25 14.51 -13.19 40.87
CA THR A 25 13.73 -12.13 41.52
C THR A 25 13.16 -11.16 40.48
N TYR A 26 13.96 -10.75 39.50
CA TYR A 26 13.52 -9.88 38.41
C TYR A 26 12.38 -10.50 37.58
N ILE A 27 12.51 -11.79 37.20
CA ILE A 27 11.44 -12.51 36.49
C ILE A 27 10.18 -12.64 37.36
N HIS A 28 10.35 -12.86 38.67
CA HIS A 28 9.25 -12.95 39.61
C HIS A 28 8.49 -11.62 39.76
N GLU A 29 9.20 -10.50 39.88
CA GLU A 29 8.61 -9.16 39.89
C GLU A 29 7.86 -8.85 38.60
N LEU A 30 8.43 -9.15 37.43
CA LEU A 30 7.75 -9.01 36.14
C LEU A 30 6.45 -9.82 36.09
N ARG A 31 6.48 -11.08 36.56
CA ARG A 31 5.28 -11.93 36.65
C ARG A 31 4.24 -11.32 37.58
N HIS A 32 4.64 -10.80 38.74
CA HIS A 32 3.73 -10.13 39.67
C HIS A 32 3.10 -8.86 39.08
N ILE A 33 3.88 -8.01 38.42
CA ILE A 33 3.37 -6.80 37.75
C ILE A 33 2.37 -7.17 36.66
N THR A 34 2.67 -8.21 35.89
CA THR A 34 1.78 -8.71 34.83
C THR A 34 0.48 -9.27 35.42
N ALA A 35 0.57 -10.07 36.48
CA ALA A 35 -0.59 -10.63 37.19
C ALA A 35 -1.44 -9.53 37.84
N ALA A 36 -0.83 -8.55 38.50
CA ALA A 36 -1.51 -7.42 39.13
C ALA A 36 -2.25 -6.55 38.10
N LYS A 37 -1.65 -6.32 36.93
CA LYS A 37 -2.30 -5.65 35.80
C LYS A 37 -3.49 -6.45 35.26
N GLN A 38 -3.33 -7.76 35.12
CA GLN A 38 -4.41 -8.66 34.66
C GLN A 38 -5.57 -8.76 35.66
N SER A 39 -5.35 -8.47 36.94
CA SER A 39 -6.38 -8.39 37.97
C SER A 39 -7.06 -7.02 38.11
N ASP A 40 -6.58 -5.98 37.41
CA ASP A 40 -7.18 -4.64 37.45
C ASP A 40 -8.59 -4.67 36.81
N PRO A 41 -9.65 -4.19 37.50
CA PRO A 41 -11.01 -4.20 36.97
C PRO A 41 -11.14 -3.51 35.60
N LEU A 42 -10.39 -2.43 35.37
CA LEU A 42 -10.39 -1.72 34.09
C LEU A 42 -9.74 -2.58 32.99
N TYR A 43 -8.66 -3.29 33.30
CA TYR A 43 -7.99 -4.16 32.35
C TYR A 43 -8.89 -5.33 31.94
N ILE A 44 -9.56 -5.96 32.91
CA ILE A 44 -10.54 -7.04 32.67
C ILE A 44 -11.69 -6.53 31.83
N GLN A 45 -12.25 -5.36 32.18
CA GLN A 45 -13.34 -4.75 31.44
C GLN A 45 -12.95 -4.44 29.98
N ILE A 46 -11.76 -3.92 29.73
CA ILE A 46 -11.27 -3.69 28.36
C ILE A 46 -11.15 -5.02 27.62
N MET A 47 -10.56 -6.04 28.25
CA MET A 47 -10.36 -7.37 27.66
C MET A 47 -11.69 -8.05 27.29
N GLU A 48 -12.69 -8.02 28.18
CA GLU A 48 -14.01 -8.62 27.95
C GLU A 48 -14.76 -7.92 26.82
N ARG A 49 -14.67 -6.60 26.76
CA ARG A 49 -15.35 -5.79 25.76
C ARG A 49 -14.62 -5.71 24.42
N ALA A 50 -13.30 -5.97 24.38
CA ALA A 50 -12.47 -5.86 23.19
C ALA A 50 -13.09 -6.52 21.95
N LYS A 51 -13.66 -7.73 22.12
CA LYS A 51 -14.28 -8.49 21.02
C LYS A 51 -15.43 -7.74 20.32
N GLN A 52 -16.13 -6.84 21.02
CA GLN A 52 -17.24 -6.07 20.47
C GLN A 52 -16.77 -4.94 19.55
N TYR A 53 -15.53 -4.46 19.72
CA TYR A 53 -14.94 -3.37 18.94
C TYR A 53 -13.96 -3.85 17.88
N ASN A 54 -13.66 -5.15 17.84
CA ASN A 54 -12.81 -5.72 16.81
C ASN A 54 -13.52 -5.69 15.46
N ILE A 55 -12.83 -5.18 14.44
CA ILE A 55 -13.25 -5.22 13.05
C ILE A 55 -12.46 -6.32 12.37
N PRO A 56 -13.10 -7.37 11.81
CA PRO A 56 -12.37 -8.45 11.14
C PRO A 56 -11.68 -7.95 9.88
N ALA A 57 -10.52 -8.53 9.57
CA ALA A 57 -9.85 -8.28 8.30
C ALA A 57 -10.66 -8.87 7.13
N GLN A 58 -10.58 -8.21 5.98
CA GLN A 58 -11.32 -8.59 4.78
C GLN A 58 -10.35 -9.03 3.69
N ASN A 59 -10.56 -10.22 3.18
CA ASN A 59 -9.69 -10.82 2.16
C ASN A 59 -9.86 -10.13 0.79
N ALA A 60 -8.76 -10.10 0.03
CA ALA A 60 -8.81 -9.76 -1.38
C ALA A 60 -9.68 -10.78 -2.13
N LYS A 61 -10.33 -10.34 -3.21
CA LYS A 61 -11.20 -11.20 -4.01
C LYS A 61 -11.29 -10.74 -5.47
N VAL A 62 -11.69 -11.66 -6.34
CA VAL A 62 -12.13 -11.33 -7.70
C VAL A 62 -13.65 -11.18 -7.70
N ASP A 63 -14.12 -9.94 -7.76
CA ASP A 63 -15.52 -9.58 -7.89
C ASP A 63 -16.02 -9.76 -9.33
N ARG A 64 -17.28 -10.15 -9.50
CA ARG A 64 -17.88 -10.41 -10.82
C ARG A 64 -17.86 -9.16 -11.72
N VAL A 65 -18.12 -7.99 -11.15
CA VAL A 65 -18.24 -6.71 -11.85
C VAL A 65 -16.92 -5.96 -11.76
N TRP A 66 -16.42 -5.79 -10.53
CA TRP A 66 -15.28 -4.92 -10.23
C TRP A 66 -13.93 -5.59 -10.31
N LYS A 67 -13.90 -6.89 -10.66
CA LYS A 67 -12.69 -7.66 -10.89
C LYS A 67 -11.82 -7.71 -9.63
N ALA A 68 -10.50 -7.55 -9.71
CA ALA A 68 -9.66 -7.68 -8.52
C ALA A 68 -9.93 -6.53 -7.54
N ILE A 69 -10.22 -6.88 -6.29
CA ILE A 69 -10.38 -5.96 -5.17
C ILE A 69 -9.36 -6.33 -4.08
N PRO A 70 -8.53 -5.38 -3.61
CA PRO A 70 -7.57 -5.66 -2.54
C PRO A 70 -8.28 -5.94 -1.22
N GLY A 71 -7.61 -6.70 -0.35
CA GLY A 71 -8.07 -6.88 1.03
C GLY A 71 -7.97 -5.60 1.85
N TYR A 72 -8.58 -5.62 3.04
CA TYR A 72 -8.55 -4.51 3.98
C TYR A 72 -8.25 -5.02 5.39
N ASN A 73 -7.34 -4.33 6.07
CA ASN A 73 -6.91 -4.72 7.41
C ASN A 73 -8.07 -4.60 8.38
N GLY A 74 -8.16 -5.59 9.26
CA GLY A 74 -9.01 -5.53 10.44
C GLY A 74 -8.37 -4.65 11.51
N LEU A 75 -9.16 -4.35 12.52
CA LEU A 75 -8.71 -3.66 13.73
C LEU A 75 -9.01 -4.56 14.91
N GLU A 76 -8.00 -4.84 15.72
CA GLU A 76 -8.17 -5.54 16.98
C GLU A 76 -7.76 -4.60 18.11
N VAL A 77 -8.53 -4.55 19.20
CA VAL A 77 -8.19 -3.74 20.36
C VAL A 77 -6.84 -4.21 20.93
N ASP A 78 -5.89 -3.29 21.02
CA ASP A 78 -4.69 -3.48 21.81
C ASP A 78 -5.05 -3.20 23.28
N VAL A 79 -5.37 -4.27 24.01
CA VAL A 79 -5.79 -4.20 25.42
C VAL A 79 -4.75 -3.51 26.28
N GLU A 80 -3.46 -3.75 26.02
CA GLU A 80 -2.38 -3.17 26.81
C GLU A 80 -2.24 -1.67 26.56
N ALA A 81 -2.20 -1.26 25.29
CA ALA A 81 -2.08 0.16 24.94
C ALA A 81 -3.34 0.94 25.37
N SER A 82 -4.52 0.35 25.17
CA SER A 82 -5.80 0.91 25.63
C SER A 82 -5.81 1.11 27.15
N TYR A 83 -5.38 0.09 27.91
CA TYR A 83 -5.28 0.21 29.36
C TYR A 83 -4.30 1.32 29.78
N LYS A 84 -3.12 1.40 29.17
CA LYS A 84 -2.15 2.48 29.46
C LYS A 84 -2.75 3.87 29.21
N GLN A 85 -3.57 4.01 28.17
CA GLN A 85 -4.24 5.26 27.85
C GLN A 85 -5.36 5.60 28.83
N MET A 86 -6.15 4.62 29.26
CA MET A 86 -7.30 4.80 30.15
C MET A 86 -6.92 4.86 31.64
N LYS A 87 -5.74 4.33 32.01
CA LYS A 87 -5.29 4.22 33.41
C LYS A 87 -5.33 5.55 34.17
N ARG A 88 -5.07 6.68 33.50
CA ARG A 88 -5.11 8.01 34.13
C ARG A 88 -6.50 8.39 34.63
N ASN A 89 -7.54 8.00 33.90
CA ASN A 89 -8.94 8.31 34.23
C ASN A 89 -9.62 7.18 35.02
N GLY A 90 -9.02 5.98 35.03
CA GLY A 90 -9.51 4.81 35.77
C GLY A 90 -10.84 4.24 35.27
N THR A 91 -11.37 4.74 34.15
CA THR A 91 -12.67 4.37 33.62
C THR A 91 -12.56 3.96 32.15
N PHE A 92 -13.41 3.02 31.74
CA PHE A 92 -13.47 2.58 30.36
C PHE A 92 -14.04 3.69 29.46
N SER A 93 -13.38 3.94 28.33
CA SER A 93 -13.83 4.89 27.32
C SER A 93 -13.57 4.36 25.93
N GLU A 94 -14.62 4.17 25.12
CA GLU A 94 -14.51 3.67 23.75
C GLU A 94 -13.59 4.54 22.88
N LYS A 95 -13.63 5.86 23.12
CA LYS A 95 -12.81 6.85 22.39
C LYS A 95 -11.31 6.75 22.68
N GLN A 96 -10.94 6.04 23.76
CA GLN A 96 -9.56 5.82 24.18
C GLN A 96 -9.08 4.40 23.87
N LEU A 97 -9.84 3.62 23.09
CA LEU A 97 -9.37 2.33 22.59
C LEU A 97 -8.26 2.55 21.57
N VAL A 98 -7.16 1.82 21.78
CA VAL A 98 -6.05 1.72 20.83
C VAL A 98 -6.22 0.43 20.06
N TYR A 99 -5.95 0.47 18.75
CA TYR A 99 -6.11 -0.68 17.87
C TYR A 99 -4.78 -1.06 17.23
N LYS A 100 -4.57 -2.37 17.08
CA LYS A 100 -3.57 -2.95 16.19
C LYS A 100 -4.23 -3.39 14.89
N GLN A 101 -3.52 -3.21 13.78
CA GLN A 101 -4.01 -3.70 12.49
C GLN A 101 -3.80 -5.21 12.38
N VAL A 102 -4.81 -5.90 11.86
CA VAL A 102 -4.76 -7.34 11.55
C VAL A 102 -4.79 -7.48 10.04
N SER A 103 -3.77 -8.11 9.47
CA SER A 103 -3.69 -8.32 8.03
C SER A 103 -4.70 -9.39 7.58
N PRO A 104 -5.28 -9.27 6.38
CA PRO A 104 -6.07 -10.33 5.78
C PRO A 104 -5.20 -11.55 5.45
N THR A 105 -5.85 -12.68 5.18
CA THR A 105 -5.16 -13.94 4.83
C THR A 105 -4.93 -14.08 3.33
N ILE A 106 -5.76 -13.44 2.50
CA ILE A 106 -5.62 -13.38 1.05
C ILE A 106 -5.36 -11.93 0.67
N HIS A 107 -4.26 -11.71 -0.02
CA HIS A 107 -3.81 -10.41 -0.51
C HIS A 107 -4.03 -10.27 -2.02
N LEU A 108 -3.88 -9.05 -2.52
CA LEU A 108 -4.05 -8.75 -3.94
C LEU A 108 -3.09 -9.56 -4.84
N HIS A 109 -1.87 -9.83 -4.38
CA HIS A 109 -0.88 -10.61 -5.13
C HIS A 109 -1.17 -12.11 -5.17
N ASP A 110 -2.10 -12.60 -4.34
CA ASP A 110 -2.55 -14.00 -4.35
C ASP A 110 -3.65 -14.24 -5.40
N LEU A 111 -4.21 -13.17 -5.98
CA LEU A 111 -5.26 -13.26 -6.99
C LEU A 111 -4.67 -13.55 -8.38
N PRO A 112 -5.41 -14.23 -9.27
CA PRO A 112 -5.01 -14.33 -10.66
C PRO A 112 -4.92 -12.94 -11.33
N PRO A 113 -4.14 -12.80 -12.42
CA PRO A 113 -4.03 -11.54 -13.15
C PRO A 113 -5.41 -11.03 -13.57
N SER A 114 -5.79 -9.88 -13.02
CA SER A 114 -7.11 -9.30 -13.21
C SER A 114 -7.00 -7.78 -13.08
N PRO A 115 -7.76 -7.01 -13.87
CA PRO A 115 -7.77 -5.56 -13.74
C PRO A 115 -8.35 -5.16 -12.38
N ILE A 116 -7.92 -4.00 -11.89
CA ILE A 116 -8.34 -3.41 -10.63
C ILE A 116 -9.06 -2.10 -10.93
N TYR A 117 -10.35 -2.04 -10.65
CA TYR A 117 -11.16 -0.84 -10.85
C TYR A 117 -11.23 0.04 -9.60
N ARG A 118 -11.13 -0.56 -8.41
CA ARG A 118 -11.34 0.12 -7.14
C ARG A 118 -10.49 -0.44 -6.01
N GLY A 119 -10.30 0.39 -4.99
CA GLY A 119 -9.87 -0.07 -3.67
C GLY A 119 -10.95 -0.88 -2.95
N HIS A 120 -10.67 -1.29 -1.72
CA HIS A 120 -11.66 -1.96 -0.89
C HIS A 120 -12.85 -1.03 -0.60
N PRO A 121 -14.12 -1.47 -0.78
CA PRO A 121 -15.29 -0.60 -0.66
C PRO A 121 -15.48 0.03 0.73
N ASP A 122 -15.06 -0.65 1.79
CA ASP A 122 -15.18 -0.13 3.17
C ASP A 122 -13.99 0.75 3.59
N LYS A 123 -13.00 0.96 2.72
CA LYS A 123 -11.87 1.85 3.00
C LYS A 123 -12.29 3.26 2.59
N PRO A 124 -12.43 4.23 3.52
CA PRO A 124 -12.89 5.59 3.23
C PRO A 124 -11.76 6.42 2.61
N MET A 125 -11.33 6.05 1.41
CA MET A 125 -10.19 6.64 0.72
C MET A 125 -10.45 6.64 -0.78
N VAL A 126 -9.98 7.70 -1.45
CA VAL A 126 -9.97 7.81 -2.90
C VAL A 126 -8.52 7.92 -3.40
N SER A 127 -8.28 7.50 -4.64
CA SER A 127 -6.99 7.68 -5.32
C SER A 127 -7.20 8.52 -6.57
N PHE A 128 -6.28 9.45 -6.81
CA PHE A 128 -6.25 10.24 -8.04
C PHE A 128 -5.32 9.57 -9.04
N LEU A 129 -5.86 9.25 -10.22
CA LEU A 129 -5.14 8.64 -11.34
C LEU A 129 -5.02 9.70 -12.45
N ILE A 130 -3.80 10.06 -12.83
CA ILE A 130 -3.52 11.12 -13.80
C ILE A 130 -2.76 10.51 -14.98
N ASN A 131 -3.41 10.43 -16.13
CA ASN A 131 -2.77 9.97 -17.37
C ASN A 131 -2.05 11.14 -18.03
N VAL A 132 -0.76 10.98 -18.36
CA VAL A 132 0.07 12.03 -18.95
C VAL A 132 0.63 11.58 -20.29
N ALA A 133 0.13 12.22 -21.33
CA ALA A 133 0.58 12.09 -22.72
C ALA A 133 0.81 13.46 -23.39
N TRP A 134 0.32 14.54 -22.77
CA TRP A 134 0.34 15.93 -23.22
C TRP A 134 -0.04 16.84 -22.03
N GLY A 135 -0.12 18.17 -22.24
CA GLY A 135 -0.48 19.13 -21.19
C GLY A 135 0.65 19.37 -20.18
N SER A 136 1.90 19.25 -20.65
CA SER A 136 3.13 19.41 -19.87
C SER A 136 3.18 20.72 -19.09
N GLU A 137 2.60 21.78 -19.64
CA GLU A 137 2.49 23.12 -19.04
C GLU A 137 1.68 23.16 -17.74
N HIS A 138 0.78 22.19 -17.53
CA HIS A 138 -0.05 22.13 -16.33
C HIS A 138 0.59 21.34 -15.18
N ILE A 139 1.61 20.53 -15.46
CA ILE A 139 2.26 19.65 -14.47
C ILE A 139 2.77 20.46 -13.26
N PRO A 140 3.53 21.56 -13.41
CA PRO A 140 4.05 22.28 -12.23
C PRO A 140 2.95 22.81 -11.31
N ASN A 141 1.89 23.41 -11.89
CA ASN A 141 0.77 23.94 -11.10
C ASN A 141 -0.04 22.81 -10.43
N MET A 142 -0.21 21.68 -11.12
CA MET A 142 -0.89 20.51 -10.58
C MET A 142 -0.13 19.92 -9.38
N LEU A 143 1.20 19.79 -9.50
CA LEU A 143 2.07 19.34 -8.39
C LEU A 143 1.97 20.30 -7.19
N HIS A 144 1.96 21.62 -7.44
CA HIS A 144 1.78 22.61 -6.37
C HIS A 144 0.43 22.46 -5.64
N ILE A 145 -0.67 22.21 -6.38
CA ILE A 145 -1.99 21.97 -5.77
C ILE A 145 -1.97 20.68 -4.94
N LEU A 146 -1.41 19.59 -5.47
CA LEU A 146 -1.32 18.32 -4.74
C LEU A 146 -0.51 18.46 -3.44
N GLU A 147 0.62 19.17 -3.49
CA GLU A 147 1.43 19.49 -2.32
C GLU A 147 0.66 20.33 -1.31
N LYS A 148 -0.02 21.41 -1.74
CA LYS A 148 -0.81 22.30 -0.88
C LYS A 148 -1.85 21.53 -0.06
N TYR A 149 -2.46 20.50 -0.62
CA TYR A 149 -3.47 19.68 0.05
C TYR A 149 -2.90 18.40 0.70
N ASN A 150 -1.57 18.22 0.68
CA ASN A 150 -0.89 17.02 1.17
C ASN A 150 -1.46 15.72 0.56
N VAL A 151 -1.76 15.76 -0.74
CA VAL A 151 -2.34 14.64 -1.50
C VAL A 151 -1.26 13.99 -2.37
N ARG A 152 -1.22 12.66 -2.32
CA ARG A 152 -0.47 11.84 -3.29
C ARG A 152 -1.39 11.37 -4.40
N ALA A 153 -0.83 11.20 -5.58
CA ALA A 153 -1.52 10.75 -6.78
C ALA A 153 -0.62 9.76 -7.54
N THR A 154 -1.22 8.99 -8.43
CA THR A 154 -0.51 8.10 -9.35
C THR A 154 -0.53 8.71 -10.74
N PHE A 155 0.64 8.98 -11.31
CA PHE A 155 0.80 9.51 -12.66
C PHE A 155 1.15 8.37 -13.62
N PHE A 156 0.25 8.05 -14.54
CA PHE A 156 0.49 7.08 -15.61
C PHE A 156 1.09 7.80 -16.81
N LEU A 157 2.39 7.56 -17.06
CA LEU A 157 3.15 8.30 -18.07
C LEU A 157 3.23 7.52 -19.39
N GLU A 158 2.97 8.22 -20.49
CA GLU A 158 3.25 7.70 -21.84
C GLU A 158 4.76 7.71 -22.11
N GLY A 159 5.29 6.62 -22.67
CA GLY A 159 6.72 6.46 -22.94
C GLY A 159 7.33 7.50 -23.89
N ARG A 160 6.64 7.93 -24.96
CA ARG A 160 7.13 9.03 -25.81
C ARG A 160 7.17 10.36 -25.06
N TRP A 161 6.10 10.68 -24.33
CA TRP A 161 6.04 11.89 -23.52
C TRP A 161 7.20 11.96 -22.52
N VAL A 162 7.53 10.84 -21.86
CA VAL A 162 8.69 10.77 -20.95
C VAL A 162 10.01 11.04 -21.67
N LYS A 163 10.18 10.52 -22.90
CA LYS A 163 11.39 10.79 -23.70
C LYS A 163 11.51 12.26 -24.10
N GLU A 164 10.40 12.91 -24.39
CA GLU A 164 10.35 14.32 -24.80
C GLU A 164 10.46 15.27 -23.60
N HIS A 165 10.00 14.83 -22.42
CA HIS A 165 9.94 15.62 -21.20
C HIS A 165 10.56 14.92 -19.97
N PRO A 166 11.82 14.44 -20.03
CA PRO A 166 12.41 13.65 -18.95
C PRO A 166 12.54 14.43 -17.63
N GLN A 167 12.75 15.75 -17.71
CA GLN A 167 12.82 16.61 -16.52
C GLN A 167 11.47 16.74 -15.81
N LEU A 168 10.35 16.78 -16.54
CA LEU A 168 9.02 16.81 -15.94
C LEU A 168 8.65 15.46 -15.34
N ALA A 169 8.97 14.35 -16.02
CA ALA A 169 8.82 13.01 -15.45
C ALA A 169 9.59 12.87 -14.13
N LYS A 170 10.85 13.34 -14.09
CA LYS A 170 11.67 13.37 -12.88
C LYS A 170 11.05 14.26 -11.79
N MET A 171 10.54 15.44 -12.15
CA MET A 171 9.89 16.36 -11.22
C MET A 171 8.68 15.71 -10.52
N ILE A 172 7.85 14.96 -11.25
CA ILE A 172 6.71 14.23 -10.67
C ILE A 172 7.20 13.19 -9.65
N ALA A 173 8.27 12.44 -9.99
CA ALA A 173 8.86 11.43 -9.13
C ALA A 173 9.53 12.03 -7.89
N ASP A 174 10.30 13.12 -8.04
CA ASP A 174 10.97 13.84 -6.96
C ASP A 174 9.97 14.49 -6.00
N ALA A 175 8.83 14.95 -6.51
CA ALA A 175 7.70 15.39 -5.69
C ALA A 175 7.07 14.22 -4.92
N GLY A 176 7.44 12.97 -5.20
CA GLY A 176 7.11 11.75 -4.45
C GLY A 176 5.74 11.14 -4.79
N HIS A 177 5.20 11.49 -5.95
CA HIS A 177 4.03 10.82 -6.50
C HIS A 177 4.38 9.42 -7.01
N GLU A 178 3.39 8.54 -7.10
CA GLU A 178 3.59 7.21 -7.65
C GLU A 178 3.61 7.27 -9.18
N ILE A 179 4.55 6.56 -9.81
CA ILE A 179 4.69 6.51 -11.27
C ILE A 179 4.17 5.19 -11.81
N GLY A 180 3.24 5.29 -12.77
CA GLY A 180 2.68 4.19 -13.52
C GLY A 180 3.01 4.27 -15.01
N ASN A 181 2.79 3.17 -15.72
CA ASN A 181 2.99 3.03 -17.16
C ASN A 181 1.69 3.28 -17.93
N HIS A 182 1.72 4.08 -19.00
CA HIS A 182 0.57 4.35 -19.87
C HIS A 182 0.79 3.98 -21.35
N SER A 183 1.48 2.88 -21.63
CA SER A 183 1.96 2.47 -22.96
C SER A 183 2.96 3.46 -23.58
N TYR A 184 3.48 3.17 -24.77
CA TYR A 184 4.54 3.99 -25.39
C TYR A 184 4.00 5.09 -26.28
N ASN A 185 2.94 4.81 -27.05
CA ASN A 185 2.36 5.77 -27.99
C ASN A 185 0.82 5.85 -27.98
N HIS A 186 0.20 5.46 -26.86
CA HIS A 186 -1.25 5.46 -26.65
C HIS A 186 -2.06 4.69 -27.72
N PRO A 187 -1.69 3.45 -28.11
CA PRO A 187 -2.45 2.67 -29.09
C PRO A 187 -3.67 1.98 -28.46
N ASP A 188 -4.58 1.48 -29.30
CA ASP A 188 -5.60 0.53 -28.84
C ASP A 188 -5.02 -0.87 -28.64
N LEU A 189 -4.55 -1.15 -27.42
CA LEU A 189 -3.91 -2.42 -27.07
C LEU A 189 -4.82 -3.64 -27.26
N LYS A 190 -6.14 -3.46 -27.24
CA LYS A 190 -7.10 -4.56 -27.41
C LYS A 190 -7.01 -5.21 -28.79
N THR A 191 -6.56 -4.48 -29.81
CA THR A 191 -6.47 -4.97 -31.20
C THR A 191 -5.06 -5.41 -31.60
N MET A 192 -4.05 -5.14 -30.76
CA MET A 192 -2.65 -5.41 -31.07
C MET A 192 -2.23 -6.87 -30.84
N SER A 193 -1.15 -7.30 -31.48
CA SER A 193 -0.52 -8.60 -31.21
C SER A 193 0.06 -8.65 -29.77
N LYS A 194 0.20 -9.85 -29.19
CA LYS A 194 0.83 -10.04 -27.86
C LYS A 194 2.24 -9.45 -27.80
N GLN A 195 3.03 -9.65 -28.85
CA GLN A 195 4.38 -9.12 -28.94
C GLN A 195 4.37 -7.60 -28.91
N SER A 196 3.51 -6.97 -29.72
CA SER A 196 3.43 -5.50 -29.77
C SER A 196 2.92 -4.90 -28.46
N ILE A 197 2.01 -5.58 -27.73
CA ILE A 197 1.60 -5.18 -26.39
C ILE A 197 2.80 -5.19 -25.42
N ARG A 198 3.58 -6.28 -25.43
CA ARG A 198 4.79 -6.38 -24.58
C ARG A 198 5.78 -5.27 -24.90
N GLU A 199 6.02 -5.00 -26.18
CA GLU A 199 6.93 -3.93 -26.62
C GLU A 199 6.47 -2.55 -26.16
N GLN A 200 5.18 -2.25 -26.26
CA GLN A 200 4.59 -0.99 -25.78
C GLN A 200 4.83 -0.79 -24.29
N ILE A 201 4.60 -1.83 -23.49
CA ILE A 201 4.71 -1.73 -22.04
C ILE A 201 6.18 -1.69 -21.61
N ALA A 202 7.01 -2.61 -22.12
CA ALA A 202 8.43 -2.72 -21.74
C ALA A 202 9.21 -1.46 -22.12
N LYS A 203 9.02 -0.94 -23.35
CA LYS A 203 9.70 0.27 -23.81
C LYS A 203 9.36 1.50 -22.98
N THR A 204 8.14 1.57 -22.46
CA THR A 204 7.71 2.64 -21.54
C THR A 204 8.33 2.47 -20.15
N ASN A 205 8.45 1.25 -19.64
CA ASN A 205 9.18 1.00 -18.40
C ASN A 205 10.62 1.50 -18.51
N ASP A 206 11.32 1.17 -19.59
CA ASP A 206 12.70 1.60 -19.81
C ASP A 206 12.82 3.14 -19.86
N ALA A 207 11.88 3.81 -20.54
CA ALA A 207 11.87 5.27 -20.61
C ALA A 207 11.61 5.92 -19.24
N ILE A 208 10.66 5.39 -18.46
CA ILE A 208 10.35 5.89 -17.13
C ILE A 208 11.53 5.66 -16.18
N GLU A 209 12.09 4.45 -16.14
CA GLU A 209 13.19 4.10 -15.24
C GLU A 209 14.43 4.94 -15.57
N ALA A 210 14.73 5.17 -16.86
CA ALA A 210 15.82 6.05 -17.26
C ALA A 210 15.64 7.52 -16.84
N ALA A 211 14.42 8.06 -16.88
CA ALA A 211 14.15 9.46 -16.55
C ALA A 211 14.01 9.70 -15.03
N THR A 212 13.47 8.72 -14.31
CA THR A 212 13.01 8.90 -12.92
C THR A 212 13.76 8.04 -11.90
N GLY A 213 14.46 6.98 -12.34
CA GLY A 213 15.01 5.94 -11.47
C GLY A 213 13.93 5.02 -10.85
N VAL A 214 12.66 5.18 -11.22
CA VAL A 214 11.54 4.39 -10.69
C VAL A 214 11.14 3.32 -11.70
N LYS A 215 11.04 2.07 -11.26
CA LYS A 215 10.43 0.99 -12.03
C LYS A 215 8.91 0.94 -11.77
N PRO A 216 8.07 1.16 -12.80
CA PRO A 216 6.61 1.14 -12.61
C PRO A 216 6.10 -0.22 -12.12
N ARG A 217 5.15 -0.18 -11.18
CA ARG A 217 4.41 -1.37 -10.68
C ARG A 217 2.93 -1.36 -11.05
N LEU A 218 2.48 -0.28 -11.68
CA LEU A 218 1.11 -0.09 -12.12
C LEU A 218 1.10 0.25 -13.61
N PHE A 219 0.09 -0.24 -14.31
CA PHE A 219 -0.12 -0.01 -15.73
C PHE A 219 -1.57 0.40 -15.95
N ALA A 220 -1.80 1.50 -16.66
CA ALA A 220 -3.13 1.92 -17.11
C ALA A 220 -3.21 1.74 -18.64
N PRO A 221 -4.16 0.95 -19.16
CA PRO A 221 -4.32 0.81 -20.60
C PRO A 221 -4.88 2.11 -21.22
N PRO A 222 -4.34 2.57 -22.36
CA PRO A 222 -4.89 3.70 -23.10
C PRO A 222 -6.39 3.57 -23.34
N SER A 223 -7.13 4.67 -23.09
CA SER A 223 -8.60 4.72 -23.21
C SER A 223 -9.37 3.67 -22.40
N GLY A 224 -8.75 2.97 -21.46
CA GLY A 224 -9.36 1.83 -20.77
C GLY A 224 -9.60 0.63 -21.67
N SER A 225 -9.01 0.58 -22.87
CA SER A 225 -9.22 -0.49 -23.84
C SER A 225 -8.24 -1.65 -23.61
N TYR A 226 -8.77 -2.84 -23.30
CA TYR A 226 -7.97 -4.03 -23.05
C TYR A 226 -8.68 -5.34 -23.42
N ARG A 227 -7.89 -6.42 -23.46
CA ARG A 227 -8.33 -7.82 -23.40
C ARG A 227 -7.44 -8.58 -22.40
N ASP A 228 -7.77 -9.82 -22.09
CA ASP A 228 -7.04 -10.61 -21.08
C ASP A 228 -5.54 -10.69 -21.32
N ASP A 229 -5.10 -10.79 -22.58
CA ASP A 229 -3.68 -10.78 -22.93
C ASP A 229 -2.95 -9.53 -22.42
N VAL A 230 -3.59 -8.35 -22.44
CA VAL A 230 -2.99 -7.09 -21.96
C VAL A 230 -2.72 -7.18 -20.47
N VAL A 231 -3.70 -7.69 -19.71
CA VAL A 231 -3.59 -7.85 -18.25
C VAL A 231 -2.52 -8.87 -17.88
N HIS A 232 -2.47 -10.00 -18.60
CA HIS A 232 -1.47 -11.04 -18.39
C HIS A 232 -0.06 -10.54 -18.70
N ILE A 233 0.13 -9.86 -19.84
CA ILE A 233 1.45 -9.32 -20.20
C ILE A 233 1.91 -8.25 -19.20
N ALA A 234 1.01 -7.36 -18.75
CA ALA A 234 1.34 -6.39 -17.72
C ALA A 234 1.78 -7.08 -16.41
N HIS A 235 1.06 -8.13 -16.00
CA HIS A 235 1.39 -8.93 -14.82
C HIS A 235 2.73 -9.67 -14.95
N GLU A 236 3.01 -10.28 -16.10
CA GLU A 236 4.31 -10.92 -16.40
C GLU A 236 5.47 -9.92 -16.36
N LEU A 237 5.20 -8.65 -16.67
CA LEU A 237 6.15 -7.54 -16.54
C LEU A 237 6.18 -6.93 -15.13
N GLY A 238 5.48 -7.53 -14.16
CA GLY A 238 5.50 -7.14 -12.74
C GLY A 238 4.56 -5.99 -12.38
N MET A 239 3.52 -5.73 -13.18
CA MET A 239 2.58 -4.62 -12.98
C MET A 239 1.14 -5.07 -12.80
N TYR A 240 0.40 -4.35 -11.95
CA TYR A 240 -1.05 -4.45 -11.89
C TYR A 240 -1.71 -3.56 -12.95
N THR A 241 -2.76 -4.06 -13.59
CA THR A 241 -3.55 -3.26 -14.53
C THR A 241 -4.63 -2.47 -13.77
N ILE A 242 -4.54 -1.13 -13.82
CA ILE A 242 -5.39 -0.21 -13.08
C ILE A 242 -6.37 0.49 -14.02
N LEU A 243 -7.64 0.46 -13.64
CA LEU A 243 -8.75 1.19 -14.25
C LEU A 243 -9.36 2.14 -13.21
N TRP A 244 -10.50 2.75 -13.52
CA TRP A 244 -11.17 3.73 -12.66
C TRP A 244 -12.65 3.41 -12.47
N THR A 245 -13.26 3.97 -11.42
CA THR A 245 -14.71 3.93 -11.18
C THR A 245 -15.41 5.24 -11.52
N VAL A 246 -14.68 6.37 -11.49
CA VAL A 246 -15.20 7.72 -11.76
C VAL A 246 -14.29 8.37 -12.79
N ASP A 247 -14.88 8.86 -13.88
CA ASP A 247 -14.19 9.61 -14.93
C ASP A 247 -14.58 11.09 -14.81
N SER A 248 -13.60 11.99 -14.77
CA SER A 248 -13.84 13.43 -14.75
C SER A 248 -14.36 13.96 -16.10
N VAL A 249 -14.26 13.16 -17.18
CA VAL A 249 -14.56 13.54 -18.57
C VAL A 249 -13.68 14.71 -19.07
N SER A 250 -12.65 15.08 -18.31
CA SER A 250 -11.77 16.21 -18.61
C SER A 250 -10.77 15.82 -19.70
N LYS A 251 -11.22 15.76 -20.95
CA LYS A 251 -10.33 16.10 -22.07
C LYS A 251 -10.15 17.60 -21.97
N ILE A 252 -9.06 18.07 -21.37
CA ILE A 252 -8.71 19.49 -21.42
C ILE A 252 -8.45 19.82 -22.89
N PHE A 253 -9.51 20.22 -23.59
CA PHE A 253 -9.40 20.88 -24.88
C PHE A 253 -8.85 22.26 -24.58
N VAL A 254 -7.58 22.49 -24.87
CA VAL A 254 -7.05 23.85 -25.01
C VAL A 254 -7.64 24.39 -26.32
N GLY A 255 -8.86 24.91 -26.22
CA GLY A 255 -9.54 25.68 -27.26
C GLY A 255 -9.98 26.98 -26.64
N ASP A 256 -9.54 28.09 -27.23
CA ASP A 256 -9.69 29.45 -26.76
C ASP A 256 -11.06 29.75 -26.14
N ILE A 257 -11.05 30.16 -24.87
CA ILE A 257 -12.13 30.96 -24.29
C ILE A 257 -11.63 32.41 -24.37
N GLN A 258 -11.74 33.01 -25.56
CA GLN A 258 -11.99 34.44 -25.61
C GLN A 258 -13.46 34.65 -25.20
N GLU A 259 -13.68 35.68 -24.38
CA GLU A 259 -15.00 36.14 -23.93
C GLU A 259 -16.03 36.29 -25.06
#